data_AF-A0A9P1H6V4-F1
#
_entry.id   AF-A0A9P1H6V4-F1
#
_cell.length_a   1.000
_cell.length_b   1.000
_cell.length_c   1.000
_cell.angle_alpha   90.00
_cell.angle_beta   90.00
_cell.angle_gamma   90.00
#
_symmetry.space_group_name_H-M   'P 1'
#
loop_
_entity.id
_entity.type
_entity.pdbx_description
1 polymer ?
#
loop_
_entity_poly.entity_id
_entity_poly.type
_entity_poly.pdbx_seq_one_letter_code
_entity_poly.pdbx_strand_id
1 'polypeptide(L)'
;MAPNTESAYELVDQHDAYQEPELEDTPPPKPRYHRSASRRTIKAVAVVIAACFVVFVVFQIISNDAIDRFRKAMAGAGNGIDDCPCRPSNVPQHFQTRPQLWPGPTLTGQPAFLAQTVAFKPSETYVPNEPLVTSIPIQGMTSQNQSIFNMMGYLSPYFPSPGLALMSIRFHLAHRSSNFMYPTLGSQVELFGQRLAAAAATFKASGALKFLNDWKYELGAEILVPKGRQELYDSGVLHSYMYSRLYDPNTKIIARTTTQDRMLKSAENFMAGFFGLEW
;
A
#
# COMPACT_ATOMS: atom_id res chain seq x y z
N MET A 1 21.54 47.41 -20.25
CA MET A 1 21.72 47.57 -21.69
C MET A 1 23.06 46.92 -22.03
N ALA A 2 23.06 45.70 -22.55
CA ALA A 2 24.26 45.07 -23.15
C ALA A 2 24.40 45.60 -24.59
N PRO A 3 25.60 45.60 -25.23
CA PRO A 3 26.32 44.39 -25.70
C PRO A 3 27.86 44.44 -25.47
N ASN A 4 28.55 43.32 -25.22
CA ASN A 4 29.22 42.38 -26.16
C ASN A 4 30.19 43.01 -27.18
N THR A 5 31.51 42.70 -27.12
CA THR A 5 32.21 41.69 -27.95
C THR A 5 33.73 41.61 -27.66
N GLU A 6 34.30 40.44 -27.99
CA GLU A 6 35.61 39.83 -27.73
C GLU A 6 36.87 40.45 -28.37
N SER A 7 38.06 40.15 -27.80
CA SER A 7 39.20 39.39 -28.41
C SER A 7 40.47 39.60 -27.52
N ALA A 8 41.06 38.60 -26.86
CA ALA A 8 42.04 37.61 -27.37
C ALA A 8 43.41 38.21 -27.78
N TYR A 9 44.41 38.15 -26.89
CA TYR A 9 45.86 38.02 -27.15
C TYR A 9 46.56 37.66 -25.81
N GLU A 10 47.24 36.52 -25.71
CA GLU A 10 48.65 36.24 -26.05
C GLU A 10 49.56 36.44 -24.82
N LEU A 11 49.97 35.32 -24.20
CA LEU A 11 50.96 35.31 -23.13
C LEU A 11 52.31 34.91 -23.71
N VAL A 12 53.21 35.88 -23.58
CA VAL A 12 54.60 35.97 -23.96
C VAL A 12 55.44 34.86 -23.30
N ASP A 13 56.17 34.11 -24.14
CA ASP A 13 57.33 33.31 -23.76
C ASP A 13 58.43 34.23 -23.22
N GLN A 14 58.86 34.00 -21.98
CA GLN A 14 59.99 34.70 -21.39
C GLN A 14 61.22 33.80 -21.39
N HIS A 15 62.22 34.31 -22.10
CA HIS A 15 63.59 33.85 -22.23
C HIS A 15 64.25 33.47 -20.91
N ASP A 16 65.04 32.39 -20.94
CA ASP A 16 66.37 32.41 -20.33
C ASP A 16 67.33 31.64 -21.25
N ALA A 17 68.18 32.40 -21.94
CA ALA A 17 69.28 31.94 -22.74
C ALA A 17 70.56 31.97 -21.89
N TYR A 18 71.26 30.84 -21.77
CA TYR A 18 72.67 30.80 -21.40
C TYR A 18 73.46 30.15 -22.52
N GLN A 19 74.55 30.81 -22.87
CA GLN A 19 75.34 30.67 -24.10
C GLN A 19 76.51 29.67 -23.94
N GLU A 20 76.66 28.83 -24.96
CA GLU A 20 77.78 28.04 -25.55
C GLU A 20 79.25 28.21 -25.06
N PRO A 21 80.11 27.19 -25.29
CA PRO A 21 80.85 27.10 -26.57
C PRO A 21 80.93 25.72 -27.25
N GLU A 22 81.04 25.82 -28.58
CA GLU A 22 81.11 24.85 -29.68
C GLU A 22 82.46 24.11 -29.81
N LEU A 23 82.46 22.86 -30.33
CA LEU A 23 83.63 22.21 -30.94
C LEU A 23 83.23 21.19 -32.04
N GLU A 24 83.37 21.62 -33.29
CA GLU A 24 83.83 20.93 -34.53
C GLU A 24 83.29 19.54 -34.99
N ASP A 25 82.50 19.60 -36.09
CA ASP A 25 82.59 18.94 -37.42
C ASP A 25 82.46 17.39 -37.66
N THR A 26 81.24 17.01 -38.12
CA THR A 26 80.63 15.98 -39.03
C THR A 26 81.29 14.63 -39.47
N PRO A 27 80.49 13.56 -39.79
CA PRO A 27 79.99 13.28 -41.17
C PRO A 27 78.58 12.56 -41.28
N PRO A 28 78.02 12.27 -42.50
CA PRO A 28 76.57 12.31 -42.85
C PRO A 28 75.76 10.97 -42.74
N PRO A 29 74.44 10.90 -43.06
CA PRO A 29 73.48 9.98 -42.42
C PRO A 29 73.36 8.59 -43.07
N LYS A 30 72.87 7.61 -42.30
CA LYS A 30 72.48 6.27 -42.81
C LYS A 30 70.95 6.05 -42.76
N PRO A 31 70.36 5.39 -43.78
CA PRO A 31 68.92 5.29 -43.97
C PRO A 31 68.22 4.31 -43.02
N ARG A 32 67.00 4.64 -42.61
CA ARG A 32 66.09 3.74 -41.87
C ARG A 32 65.58 2.62 -42.78
N TYR A 33 65.87 1.38 -42.40
CA TYR A 33 65.26 0.17 -42.92
C TYR A 33 63.78 0.09 -42.48
N HIS A 34 62.82 0.14 -43.40
CA HIS A 34 61.47 -0.37 -43.14
C HIS A 34 61.46 -1.89 -43.35
N ARG A 35 61.53 -2.64 -42.24
CA ARG A 35 61.33 -4.09 -42.25
C ARG A 35 59.84 -4.40 -42.13
N SER A 36 59.32 -5.07 -43.16
CA SER A 36 57.99 -5.67 -43.27
C SER A 36 57.51 -6.34 -41.97
N ALA A 37 56.38 -5.87 -41.43
CA ALA A 37 55.62 -6.53 -40.38
C ALA A 37 54.11 -6.50 -40.71
N SER A 38 53.73 -6.99 -41.90
CA SER A 38 52.38 -6.80 -42.46
C SER A 38 51.52 -8.08 -42.57
N ARG A 39 51.56 -8.99 -41.58
CA ARG A 39 50.60 -10.12 -41.56
C ARG A 39 50.12 -10.53 -40.16
N ARG A 40 50.94 -10.41 -39.11
CA ARG A 40 50.54 -10.81 -37.75
C ARG A 40 49.66 -9.76 -37.07
N THR A 41 49.94 -8.48 -37.29
CA THR A 41 49.17 -7.33 -36.79
C THR A 41 47.76 -7.26 -37.39
N ILE A 42 47.63 -7.50 -38.70
CA ILE A 42 46.32 -7.53 -39.39
C ILE A 42 45.44 -8.67 -38.86
N LYS A 43 46.00 -9.85 -38.62
CA LYS A 43 45.26 -10.97 -38.03
C LYS A 43 44.82 -10.68 -36.60
N ALA A 44 45.66 -10.04 -35.79
CA ALA A 44 45.29 -9.65 -34.43
C ALA A 44 44.16 -8.60 -34.42
N VAL A 45 44.22 -7.59 -35.29
CA VAL A 45 43.16 -6.58 -35.43
C VAL A 45 41.85 -7.20 -35.91
N ALA A 46 41.90 -8.14 -36.86
CA ALA A 46 40.71 -8.84 -37.34
C ALA A 46 40.03 -9.67 -36.24
N VAL A 47 40.81 -10.31 -35.35
CA VAL A 47 40.28 -11.06 -34.21
C VAL A 47 39.61 -10.14 -33.18
N VAL A 48 40.19 -8.97 -32.90
CA VAL A 48 39.58 -7.99 -31.97
C VAL A 48 38.28 -7.45 -32.54
N ILE A 49 38.24 -7.10 -33.83
CA ILE A 49 37.00 -6.61 -34.48
C ILE A 49 35.93 -7.71 -34.49
N ALA A 50 36.29 -8.96 -34.78
CA ALA A 50 35.36 -10.07 -34.72
C ALA A 50 34.81 -10.28 -33.28
N ALA A 51 35.66 -10.18 -32.26
CA ALA A 51 35.23 -10.27 -30.86
C ALA A 51 34.29 -9.11 -30.48
N CYS A 52 34.59 -7.88 -30.89
CA CYS A 52 33.69 -6.73 -30.68
C CYS A 52 32.35 -6.91 -31.41
N PHE A 53 32.36 -7.49 -32.62
CA PHE A 53 31.14 -7.77 -33.37
C PHE A 53 30.28 -8.83 -32.68
N VAL A 54 30.88 -9.88 -32.12
CA VAL A 54 30.18 -10.91 -31.33
C VAL A 54 29.56 -10.27 -30.08
N VAL A 55 30.29 -9.42 -29.35
CA VAL A 55 29.76 -8.72 -28.18
C VAL A 55 28.59 -7.81 -28.57
N PHE A 56 28.69 -7.08 -29.69
CA PHE A 56 27.60 -6.23 -30.17
C PHE A 56 26.36 -7.04 -30.55
N VAL A 57 26.52 -8.18 -31.24
CA VAL A 57 25.41 -9.06 -31.61
C VAL A 57 24.74 -9.66 -30.36
N VAL A 58 25.53 -10.12 -29.39
CA VAL A 58 25.01 -10.65 -28.12
C VAL A 58 24.26 -9.56 -27.34
N PHE A 59 24.80 -8.33 -27.30
CA PHE A 59 24.13 -7.20 -26.67
C PHE A 59 22.79 -6.86 -27.35
N GLN A 60 22.72 -6.92 -28.68
CA GLN A 60 21.47 -6.70 -29.42
C GLN A 60 20.44 -7.82 -29.17
N ILE A 61 20.87 -9.08 -29.07
CA ILE A 61 19.98 -10.19 -28.75
C ILE A 61 19.41 -10.05 -27.33
N ILE A 62 20.25 -9.74 -26.34
CA ILE A 62 19.82 -9.55 -24.95
C ILE A 62 18.90 -8.33 -24.82
N SER A 63 19.23 -7.22 -25.49
CA SER A 63 18.42 -5.99 -25.47
C SER A 63 17.06 -6.21 -26.13
N ASN A 64 17.01 -6.91 -27.26
CA ASN A 64 15.76 -7.21 -27.95
C ASN A 64 14.88 -8.20 -27.15
N ASP A 65 15.47 -9.22 -26.52
CA ASP A 65 14.74 -10.14 -25.63
C ASP A 65 14.24 -9.42 -24.37
N ALA A 66 15.04 -8.53 -23.78
CA ALA A 66 14.62 -7.71 -22.64
C ALA A 66 13.46 -6.76 -23.00
N ILE A 67 13.52 -6.13 -24.17
CA ILE A 67 12.44 -5.27 -24.68
C ILE A 67 11.20 -6.10 -25.01
N ASP A 68 11.33 -7.30 -25.56
CA ASP A 68 10.19 -8.16 -25.88
C ASP A 68 9.53 -8.75 -24.63
N ARG A 69 10.33 -9.11 -23.61
CA ARG A 69 9.83 -9.48 -22.27
C ARG A 69 9.15 -8.31 -21.58
N PHE A 70 9.71 -7.10 -21.68
CA PHE A 70 9.07 -5.90 -21.15
C PHE A 70 7.76 -5.59 -21.88
N ARG A 71 7.73 -5.69 -23.22
CA ARG A 71 6.50 -5.55 -24.02
C ARG A 71 5.47 -6.62 -23.68
N LYS A 72 5.86 -7.88 -23.49
CA LYS A 72 4.95 -8.96 -23.09
C LYS A 72 4.44 -8.79 -21.66
N ALA A 73 5.27 -8.31 -20.74
CA ALA A 73 4.85 -7.94 -19.39
C ALA A 73 3.84 -6.76 -19.41
N MET A 74 4.06 -5.78 -20.30
CA MET A 74 3.14 -4.65 -20.50
C MET A 74 1.87 -5.06 -21.27
N ALA A 75 1.95 -6.00 -22.21
CA ALA A 75 0.79 -6.52 -22.95
C ALA A 75 -0.07 -7.47 -22.09
N GLY A 76 0.53 -8.21 -21.16
CA GLY A 76 -0.18 -9.01 -20.17
C GLY A 76 -0.97 -8.17 -19.14
N ALA A 77 -0.62 -6.89 -18.98
CA ALA A 77 -1.41 -5.92 -18.21
C ALA A 77 -2.58 -5.31 -19.02
N GLY A 78 -2.68 -5.64 -20.31
CA GLY A 78 -3.61 -5.02 -21.27
C GLY A 78 -4.89 -5.81 -21.58
N ASN A 79 -5.22 -6.87 -20.83
CA ASN A 79 -6.50 -7.58 -20.96
C ASN A 79 -7.58 -7.11 -19.95
N GLY A 80 -7.37 -5.96 -19.31
CA GLY A 80 -8.38 -5.24 -18.53
C GLY A 80 -8.73 -3.90 -19.20
N ILE A 81 -9.09 -3.92 -20.49
CA ILE A 81 -9.59 -2.73 -21.20
C ILE A 81 -11.05 -2.49 -20.80
N ASP A 82 -11.28 -2.19 -19.52
CA ASP A 82 -12.55 -1.62 -19.06
C ASP A 82 -12.38 -0.53 -18.00
N ASP A 83 -11.21 -0.41 -17.35
CA ASP A 83 -11.05 0.54 -16.24
C ASP A 83 -9.92 1.55 -16.51
N CYS A 84 -10.17 2.43 -17.48
CA CYS A 84 -9.41 3.67 -17.61
C CYS A 84 -10.14 4.74 -16.77
N PRO A 85 -9.53 5.32 -15.72
CA PRO A 85 -10.20 6.24 -14.77
C PRO A 85 -10.68 7.57 -15.38
N CYS A 86 -10.51 7.73 -16.70
CA CYS A 86 -10.86 8.92 -17.46
C CYS A 86 -12.10 8.75 -18.35
N ARG A 87 -12.75 7.57 -18.36
CA ARG A 87 -13.98 7.39 -19.14
C ARG A 87 -15.17 7.94 -18.35
N PRO A 88 -15.94 8.90 -18.88
CA PRO A 88 -17.17 9.33 -18.23
C PRO A 88 -18.10 8.13 -18.12
N SER A 89 -18.49 7.78 -16.89
CA SER A 89 -19.39 6.67 -16.65
C SER A 89 -20.77 7.02 -17.23
N ASN A 90 -21.35 6.08 -17.96
CA ASN A 90 -22.72 6.19 -18.51
C ASN A 90 -23.80 6.10 -17.42
N VAL A 91 -23.40 5.84 -16.17
CA VAL A 91 -24.28 5.73 -15.01
C VAL A 91 -24.42 7.12 -14.38
N PRO A 92 -25.63 7.59 -14.02
CA PRO A 92 -25.77 8.86 -13.29
C PRO A 92 -24.93 8.87 -12.02
N GLN A 93 -24.37 10.04 -11.67
CA GLN A 93 -23.44 10.22 -10.55
C GLN A 93 -23.92 9.58 -9.23
N HIS A 94 -25.23 9.64 -8.94
CA HIS A 94 -25.82 9.08 -7.71
C HIS A 94 -25.90 7.54 -7.67
N PHE A 95 -25.63 6.88 -8.79
CA PHE A 95 -25.51 5.41 -8.88
C PHE A 95 -24.05 4.96 -9.06
N GLN A 96 -23.08 5.89 -9.12
CA GLN A 96 -21.67 5.56 -9.22
C GLN A 96 -21.10 5.30 -7.82
N THR A 97 -20.67 4.06 -7.58
CA THR A 97 -19.98 3.67 -6.34
C THR A 97 -18.46 3.63 -6.48
N ARG A 98 -17.95 3.61 -7.72
CA ARG A 98 -16.51 3.55 -8.04
C ARG A 98 -16.17 4.46 -9.24
N PRO A 99 -15.07 5.24 -9.17
CA PRO A 99 -14.36 5.59 -7.93
C PRO A 99 -15.29 6.31 -6.93
N GLN A 100 -15.08 6.13 -5.63
CA GLN A 100 -15.92 6.79 -4.63
C GLN A 100 -15.75 8.31 -4.74
N LEU A 101 -16.86 9.06 -4.72
CA LEU A 101 -16.82 10.52 -4.80
C LEU A 101 -16.23 11.16 -3.54
N TRP A 102 -16.61 10.65 -2.37
CA TRP A 102 -16.18 11.16 -1.06
C TRP A 102 -15.86 10.01 -0.11
N PRO A 103 -14.77 9.25 -0.35
CA PRO A 103 -14.43 8.07 0.44
C PRO A 103 -14.07 8.40 1.90
N GLY A 104 -13.62 9.63 2.17
CA GLY A 104 -13.05 10.00 3.46
C GLY A 104 -11.63 9.43 3.65
N PRO A 105 -11.04 9.61 4.85
CA PRO A 105 -9.75 9.02 5.20
C PRO A 105 -9.77 7.49 5.11
N THR A 106 -8.72 6.91 4.55
CA THR A 106 -8.61 5.45 4.35
C THR A 106 -7.26 4.87 4.77
N LEU A 107 -6.58 5.54 5.70
CA LEU A 107 -5.27 5.09 6.19
C LEU A 107 -5.39 3.72 6.85
N THR A 108 -4.57 2.77 6.42
CA THR A 108 -4.53 1.43 6.99
C THR A 108 -3.49 1.38 8.12
N GLY A 109 -3.89 0.89 9.29
CA GLY A 109 -3.00 0.72 10.43
C GLY A 109 -2.13 -0.54 10.32
N GLN A 110 -1.33 -0.80 11.35
CA GLN A 110 -0.57 -2.05 11.43
C GLN A 110 -1.52 -3.26 11.52
N PRO A 111 -1.17 -4.37 10.87
CA PRO A 111 -1.94 -5.60 10.96
C PRO A 111 -1.88 -6.18 12.37
N ALA A 112 -2.98 -6.76 12.82
CA ALA A 112 -3.03 -7.43 14.11
C ALA A 112 -2.15 -8.70 14.10
N PHE A 113 -1.36 -8.91 15.14
CA PHE A 113 -0.50 -10.10 15.30
C PHE A 113 -0.81 -10.88 16.57
N LEU A 114 -2.10 -11.15 16.80
CA LEU A 114 -2.61 -11.79 18.02
C LEU A 114 -1.92 -13.14 18.29
N ALA A 115 -1.57 -13.91 17.26
CA ALA A 115 -0.90 -15.21 17.39
C ALA A 115 0.45 -15.14 18.15
N GLN A 116 1.15 -14.00 18.09
CA GLN A 116 2.43 -13.79 18.75
C GLN A 116 2.29 -13.03 20.07
N THR A 117 1.34 -12.10 20.16
CA THR A 117 1.19 -11.20 21.30
C THR A 117 0.29 -11.75 22.40
N VAL A 118 -0.51 -12.78 22.10
CA VAL A 118 -1.37 -13.41 23.10
C VAL A 118 -0.53 -14.21 24.10
N ALA A 119 -0.48 -13.74 25.34
CA ALA A 119 0.11 -14.47 26.45
C ALA A 119 -1.00 -15.33 27.10
N PHE A 120 -1.19 -16.56 26.63
CA PHE A 120 -2.13 -17.47 27.28
C PHE A 120 -1.59 -17.89 28.66
N LYS A 121 -2.41 -17.75 29.70
CA LYS A 121 -2.27 -18.63 30.86
C LYS A 121 -2.84 -20.00 30.47
N PRO A 122 -2.13 -21.12 30.71
CA PRO A 122 -2.58 -22.45 30.30
C PRO A 122 -3.97 -22.87 30.81
N SER A 123 -4.49 -22.18 31.83
CA SER A 123 -5.80 -22.41 32.45
C SER A 123 -6.93 -21.55 31.88
N GLU A 124 -6.66 -20.66 30.92
CA GLU A 124 -7.66 -19.77 30.34
C GLU A 124 -8.12 -20.25 28.95
N THR A 125 -9.43 -20.36 28.78
CA THR A 125 -10.05 -20.84 27.55
C THR A 125 -10.11 -19.75 26.49
N TYR A 126 -9.28 -19.88 25.47
CA TYR A 126 -9.43 -19.18 24.19
C TYR A 126 -10.55 -19.82 23.38
N VAL A 127 -11.45 -19.02 22.82
CA VAL A 127 -12.42 -19.48 21.81
C VAL A 127 -11.88 -19.08 20.44
N PRO A 128 -11.35 -20.04 19.65
CA PRO A 128 -10.95 -19.77 18.27
C PRO A 128 -12.09 -19.15 17.47
N ASN A 129 -11.75 -18.20 16.60
CA ASN A 129 -12.64 -17.39 15.73
C ASN A 129 -13.38 -16.21 16.38
N GLU A 130 -13.26 -15.98 17.69
CA GLU A 130 -13.81 -14.79 18.36
C GLU A 130 -12.68 -13.93 18.98
N PRO A 131 -11.94 -13.14 18.17
CA PRO A 131 -10.70 -12.49 18.60
C PRO A 131 -10.89 -11.38 19.65
N LEU A 132 -12.14 -11.08 20.03
CA LEU A 132 -12.47 -10.00 20.95
C LEU A 132 -12.90 -10.47 22.33
N VAL A 133 -13.29 -11.73 22.50
CA VAL A 133 -13.72 -12.21 23.82
C VAL A 133 -12.48 -12.64 24.60
N THR A 134 -12.09 -11.82 25.58
CA THR A 134 -11.05 -12.21 26.54
C THR A 134 -11.70 -12.97 27.69
N SER A 135 -11.12 -14.12 28.06
CA SER A 135 -11.53 -14.93 29.22
C SER A 135 -11.07 -14.35 30.56
N ILE A 136 -10.42 -13.18 30.53
CA ILE A 136 -9.81 -12.58 31.72
C ILE A 136 -10.92 -11.98 32.59
N PRO A 137 -11.12 -12.45 33.83
CA PRO A 137 -12.14 -11.92 34.71
C PRO A 137 -11.85 -10.46 35.04
N ILE A 138 -12.82 -9.60 34.78
CA ILE A 138 -12.71 -8.15 35.02
C ILE A 138 -13.03 -7.89 36.49
N GLN A 139 -12.08 -7.28 37.21
CA GLN A 139 -12.30 -6.94 38.61
C GLN A 139 -13.47 -5.97 38.75
N GLY A 140 -14.46 -6.32 39.58
CA GLY A 140 -15.68 -5.54 39.78
C GLY A 140 -16.86 -5.92 38.86
N MET A 141 -16.71 -6.93 38.00
CA MET A 141 -17.81 -7.45 37.18
C MET A 141 -18.85 -8.15 38.06
N THR A 142 -20.08 -7.65 38.07
CA THR A 142 -21.22 -8.30 38.74
C THR A 142 -21.80 -9.39 37.84
N SER A 143 -22.59 -10.32 38.41
CA SER A 143 -23.28 -11.37 37.64
C SER A 143 -24.26 -10.85 36.58
N GLN A 144 -24.62 -9.56 36.64
CA GLN A 144 -25.50 -8.88 35.68
C GLN A 144 -24.71 -8.28 34.50
N ASN A 145 -23.42 -8.03 34.69
CA ASN A 145 -22.53 -7.46 33.69
C ASN A 145 -21.97 -8.60 32.85
N GLN A 146 -22.61 -8.93 31.72
CA GLN A 146 -22.21 -10.08 30.90
C GLN A 146 -20.83 -9.92 30.24
N SER A 147 -20.43 -8.68 29.90
CA SER A 147 -19.13 -8.37 29.28
C SER A 147 -18.86 -6.86 29.28
N ILE A 148 -17.59 -6.44 29.41
CA ILE A 148 -17.21 -5.02 29.23
C ILE A 148 -17.49 -4.51 27.82
N PHE A 149 -17.49 -5.41 26.83
CA PHE A 149 -17.83 -5.07 25.46
C PHE A 149 -19.28 -4.59 25.32
N ASN A 150 -20.18 -4.95 26.24
CA ASN A 150 -21.54 -4.43 26.25
C ASN A 150 -21.64 -3.02 26.86
N MET A 151 -20.56 -2.52 27.49
CA MET A 151 -20.51 -1.24 28.21
C MET A 151 -19.76 -0.13 27.47
N MET A 152 -19.37 -0.36 26.21
CA MET A 152 -18.60 0.61 25.42
C MET A 152 -19.49 1.63 24.68
N GLY A 153 -20.79 1.69 25.02
CA GLY A 153 -21.75 2.59 24.40
C GLY A 153 -21.89 2.33 22.90
N TYR A 154 -21.63 3.35 22.09
CA TYR A 154 -21.72 3.22 20.63
C TYR A 154 -20.60 2.37 20.02
N LEU A 155 -19.52 2.10 20.77
CA LEU A 155 -18.40 1.24 20.35
C LEU A 155 -18.64 -0.24 20.69
N SER A 156 -19.71 -0.54 21.43
CA SER A 156 -20.05 -1.92 21.78
C SER A 156 -20.25 -2.75 20.50
N PRO A 157 -19.79 -4.02 20.45
CA PRO A 157 -20.15 -4.94 19.39
C PRO A 157 -21.68 -5.06 19.32
N TYR A 158 -22.25 -5.39 18.16
CA TYR A 158 -23.67 -5.68 18.08
C TYR A 158 -24.06 -6.81 19.04
N PHE A 159 -25.08 -6.55 19.86
CA PHE A 159 -25.80 -7.56 20.63
C PHE A 159 -27.30 -7.31 20.42
N PRO A 160 -28.11 -8.39 20.35
CA PRO A 160 -29.55 -8.24 20.16
C PRO A 160 -30.16 -7.52 21.36
N SER A 161 -30.99 -6.50 21.10
CA SER A 161 -31.81 -5.92 22.16
C SER A 161 -32.94 -6.89 22.53
N PRO A 162 -33.45 -6.84 23.78
CA PRO A 162 -34.68 -7.55 24.15
C PRO A 162 -35.83 -7.00 23.28
N GLY A 163 -36.18 -7.72 22.21
CA GLY A 163 -37.12 -7.25 21.20
C GLY A 163 -38.59 -7.48 21.56
N LEU A 164 -39.48 -6.80 20.83
CA LEU A 164 -40.90 -7.15 20.69
C LEU A 164 -41.09 -7.93 19.38
N ALA A 165 -41.76 -9.08 19.43
CA ALA A 165 -42.05 -9.90 18.26
C ALA A 165 -43.16 -9.25 17.40
N LEU A 166 -42.78 -8.67 16.26
CA LEU A 166 -43.72 -8.13 15.28
C LEU A 166 -43.48 -8.80 13.93
N MET A 167 -44.53 -9.38 13.35
CA MET A 167 -44.51 -9.97 12.00
C MET A 167 -44.89 -8.90 10.98
N SER A 168 -44.05 -8.70 9.96
CA SER A 168 -44.23 -7.64 8.95
C SER A 168 -44.23 -8.21 7.53
N ILE A 169 -45.12 -7.67 6.68
CA ILE A 169 -45.28 -8.07 5.26
C ILE A 169 -44.29 -7.29 4.34
N ARG A 170 -43.76 -6.15 4.81
CA ARG A 170 -42.77 -5.33 4.12
C ARG A 170 -41.55 -5.16 4.99
N PHE A 171 -40.37 -5.30 4.41
CA PHE A 171 -39.09 -5.19 5.10
C PHE A 171 -38.34 -3.93 4.63
N HIS A 172 -37.99 -3.06 5.58
CA HIS A 172 -37.08 -1.94 5.34
C HIS A 172 -35.98 -2.00 6.40
N LEU A 173 -34.73 -2.14 5.97
CA LEU A 173 -33.58 -2.18 6.85
C LEU A 173 -32.82 -0.87 6.76
N ALA A 174 -32.67 -0.20 7.91
CA ALA A 174 -31.68 0.83 8.10
C ALA A 174 -30.51 0.22 8.86
N HIS A 175 -29.33 0.22 8.24
CA HIS A 175 -28.12 -0.30 8.85
C HIS A 175 -27.12 0.82 9.08
N ARG A 176 -26.41 0.76 10.20
CA ARG A 176 -25.25 1.59 10.49
C ARG A 176 -23.99 0.89 10.01
N SER A 177 -22.93 1.62 9.69
CA SER A 177 -21.61 0.98 9.52
C SER A 177 -21.22 0.24 10.79
N SER A 178 -20.36 -0.79 10.67
CA SER A 178 -19.84 -1.50 11.84
C SER A 178 -19.22 -0.51 12.83
N ASN A 179 -19.34 -0.87 14.11
CA ASN A 179 -18.61 -0.23 15.20
C ASN A 179 -17.12 -0.55 15.21
N PHE A 180 -16.73 -1.63 14.55
CA PHE A 180 -15.34 -2.03 14.39
C PHE A 180 -14.73 -1.36 13.17
N MET A 181 -14.29 -0.13 13.41
CA MET A 181 -13.52 0.67 12.48
C MET A 181 -12.30 1.25 13.19
N TYR A 182 -11.31 1.66 12.41
CA TYR A 182 -10.28 2.51 12.97
C TYR A 182 -10.86 3.87 13.41
N PRO A 183 -10.24 4.54 14.39
CA PRO A 183 -10.69 5.85 14.85
C PRO A 183 -10.79 6.87 13.71
N THR A 184 -11.61 7.90 13.91
CA THR A 184 -11.62 9.05 13.01
C THR A 184 -10.32 9.83 13.11
N LEU A 185 -9.90 10.46 12.01
CA LEU A 185 -8.75 11.37 12.07
C LEU A 185 -9.02 12.51 13.06
N GLY A 186 -8.00 12.87 13.83
CA GLY A 186 -8.11 13.86 14.90
C GLY A 186 -8.86 13.37 16.14
N SER A 187 -9.16 12.08 16.24
CA SER A 187 -9.77 11.52 17.44
C SER A 187 -8.86 11.68 18.66
N GLN A 188 -9.46 11.71 19.86
CA GLN A 188 -8.70 11.85 21.10
C GLN A 188 -7.71 10.70 21.33
N VAL A 189 -7.97 9.52 20.77
CA VAL A 189 -7.07 8.36 20.88
C VAL A 189 -5.82 8.57 20.02
N GLU A 190 -5.98 9.11 18.81
CA GLU A 190 -4.85 9.48 17.95
C GLU A 190 -4.01 10.58 18.61
N LEU A 191 -4.67 11.64 19.11
CA LEU A 191 -4.00 12.75 19.81
C LEU A 191 -3.28 12.27 21.08
N PHE A 192 -3.87 11.33 21.82
CA PHE A 192 -3.21 10.69 22.96
C PHE A 192 -1.95 9.94 22.54
N GLY A 193 -2.03 9.16 21.46
CA GLY A 193 -0.88 8.47 20.87
C GLY A 193 0.26 9.42 20.50
N GLN A 194 -0.07 10.53 19.83
CA GLN A 194 0.90 11.56 19.45
C GLN A 194 1.54 12.22 20.68
N ARG A 195 0.75 12.57 21.69
CA ARG A 195 1.25 13.17 22.94
C ARG A 195 2.17 12.21 23.71
N LEU A 196 1.80 10.94 23.77
CA LEU A 196 2.61 9.93 24.43
C LEU A 196 3.94 9.72 23.71
N ALA A 197 3.93 9.65 22.38
CA ALA A 197 5.14 9.56 21.58
C ALA A 197 6.06 10.78 21.77
N ALA A 198 5.49 11.99 21.83
CA ALA A 198 6.25 13.22 22.12
C ALA A 198 6.85 13.23 23.54
N ALA A 199 6.17 12.60 24.50
CA ALA A 199 6.62 12.50 25.89
C ALA A 199 7.49 11.26 26.17
N ALA A 200 7.80 10.43 25.17
CA ALA A 200 8.42 9.11 25.38
C ALA A 200 9.76 9.16 26.15
N ALA A 201 10.52 10.25 26.05
CA ALA A 201 11.78 10.42 26.76
C ALA A 201 11.62 10.68 28.27
N THR A 202 10.48 11.25 28.70
CA THR A 202 10.24 11.68 30.09
C THR A 202 9.14 10.89 30.77
N PHE A 203 8.22 10.31 30.00
CA PHE A 203 7.12 9.50 30.49
C PHE A 203 7.62 8.15 30.99
N LYS A 204 7.25 7.81 32.24
CA LYS A 204 7.50 6.50 32.84
C LYS A 204 6.25 6.00 33.54
N ALA A 205 5.52 5.10 32.90
CA ALA A 205 4.37 4.44 33.49
C ALA A 205 4.77 3.27 34.39
N SER A 206 3.99 3.03 35.42
CA SER A 206 4.16 1.94 36.38
C SER A 206 2.85 1.18 36.60
N GLY A 207 2.90 0.05 37.31
CA GLY A 207 1.73 -0.78 37.60
C GLY A 207 1.02 -1.28 36.34
N ALA A 208 -0.31 -1.20 36.35
CA ALA A 208 -1.17 -1.64 35.23
C ALA A 208 -0.94 -0.84 33.93
N LEU A 209 -0.37 0.37 34.02
CA LEU A 209 -0.10 1.23 32.87
C LEU A 209 1.30 1.02 32.29
N LYS A 210 2.12 0.11 32.85
CA LYS A 210 3.51 -0.12 32.41
C LYS A 210 3.64 -0.40 30.91
N PHE A 211 2.62 -0.99 30.28
CA PHE A 211 2.60 -1.24 28.83
C PHE A 211 2.71 0.04 28.00
N LEU A 212 2.29 1.20 28.53
CA LEU A 212 2.37 2.49 27.83
C LEU A 212 3.80 2.96 27.57
N ASN A 213 4.81 2.40 28.25
CA ASN A 213 6.21 2.74 27.99
C ASN A 213 6.68 2.22 26.61
N ASP A 214 6.14 1.08 26.17
CA ASP A 214 6.52 0.43 24.91
C ASP A 214 5.41 0.54 23.84
N TRP A 215 4.22 0.98 24.25
CA TRP A 215 3.07 1.10 23.36
C TRP A 215 3.25 2.25 22.35
N LYS A 216 2.86 1.97 21.11
CA LYS A 216 2.84 2.93 20.01
C LYS A 216 1.45 2.97 19.40
N TYR A 217 1.04 4.15 18.95
CA TYR A 217 -0.19 4.29 18.19
C TYR A 217 0.01 3.78 16.77
N GLU A 218 -0.63 2.67 16.45
CA GLU A 218 -0.49 1.97 15.17
C GLU A 218 -1.81 1.77 14.42
N LEU A 219 -2.89 2.38 14.93
CA LEU A 219 -4.21 2.30 14.31
C LEU A 219 -4.24 3.14 13.03
N GLY A 220 -5.06 2.70 12.07
CA GLY A 220 -5.34 3.45 10.84
C GLY A 220 -6.37 4.55 11.07
N ALA A 221 -7.06 4.92 10.00
CA ALA A 221 -8.15 5.90 10.05
C ALA A 221 -9.39 5.40 9.31
N GLU A 222 -10.53 5.45 9.99
CA GLU A 222 -11.89 5.47 9.41
C GLU A 222 -12.38 4.27 8.58
N ILE A 223 -11.52 3.27 8.29
CA ILE A 223 -11.88 2.05 7.56
C ILE A 223 -12.34 0.93 8.48
N LEU A 224 -13.12 -0.01 7.93
CA LEU A 224 -13.54 -1.22 8.63
C LEU A 224 -12.35 -2.14 8.93
N VAL A 225 -12.24 -2.56 10.19
CA VAL A 225 -11.32 -3.63 10.58
C VAL A 225 -11.94 -5.00 10.25
N PRO A 226 -11.17 -6.11 10.22
CA PRO A 226 -11.69 -7.42 9.82
C PRO A 226 -12.95 -7.86 10.58
N LYS A 227 -13.01 -7.62 11.90
CA LYS A 227 -14.19 -7.98 12.70
C LYS A 227 -15.44 -7.18 12.32
N GLY A 228 -15.28 -5.94 11.88
CA GLY A 228 -16.41 -5.15 11.41
C GLY A 228 -16.99 -5.67 10.10
N ARG A 229 -16.12 -6.07 9.17
CA ARG A 229 -16.56 -6.76 7.95
C ARG A 229 -17.34 -8.04 8.25
N GLN A 230 -16.82 -8.85 9.18
CA GLN A 230 -17.48 -10.08 9.62
C GLN A 230 -18.88 -9.80 10.21
N GLU A 231 -19.01 -8.80 11.08
CA GLU A 231 -20.29 -8.41 11.70
C GLU A 231 -21.35 -8.05 10.65
N LEU A 232 -20.98 -7.30 9.60
CA LEU A 232 -21.91 -6.97 8.52
C LEU A 232 -22.29 -8.20 7.69
N TYR A 233 -21.32 -9.07 7.40
CA TYR A 233 -21.56 -10.30 6.67
C TYR A 233 -22.52 -11.22 7.45
N ASP A 234 -22.25 -11.45 8.73
CA ASP A 234 -23.08 -12.27 9.62
C ASP A 234 -24.50 -11.68 9.74
N SER A 235 -24.62 -10.35 9.78
CA SER A 235 -25.92 -9.65 9.70
C SER A 235 -26.64 -9.96 8.38
N GLY A 236 -25.95 -9.92 7.25
CA GLY A 236 -26.51 -10.31 5.94
C GLY A 236 -27.03 -11.74 5.93
N VAL A 237 -26.24 -12.68 6.46
CA VAL A 237 -26.62 -14.10 6.58
C VAL A 237 -27.88 -14.27 7.43
N LEU A 238 -27.92 -13.62 8.60
CA LEU A 238 -29.10 -13.65 9.47
C LEU A 238 -30.35 -13.14 8.73
N HIS A 239 -30.22 -12.03 8.01
CA HIS A 239 -31.34 -11.44 7.27
C HIS A 239 -31.78 -12.32 6.10
N SER A 240 -30.86 -13.07 5.48
CA SER A 240 -31.20 -14.06 4.46
C SER A 240 -32.10 -15.15 5.05
N TYR A 241 -31.74 -15.71 6.21
CA TYR A 241 -32.59 -16.70 6.90
C TYR A 241 -33.96 -16.14 7.28
N MET A 242 -34.04 -14.87 7.68
CA MET A 242 -35.29 -14.26 8.12
C MET A 242 -36.21 -13.83 6.97
N TYR A 243 -35.65 -13.31 5.87
CA TYR A 243 -36.40 -12.52 4.90
C TYR A 243 -36.21 -12.94 3.44
N SER A 244 -35.38 -13.93 3.12
CA SER A 244 -35.14 -14.32 1.71
C SER A 244 -36.40 -14.73 0.94
N ARG A 245 -37.47 -15.19 1.62
CA ARG A 245 -38.75 -15.47 0.96
C ARG A 245 -39.51 -14.23 0.46
N LEU A 246 -39.13 -13.04 0.92
CA LEU A 246 -39.71 -11.78 0.46
C LEU A 246 -39.03 -11.26 -0.81
N TYR A 247 -37.90 -11.87 -1.21
CA TYR A 247 -37.17 -11.47 -2.41
C TYR A 247 -37.83 -12.07 -3.66
N ASP A 248 -38.21 -11.20 -4.61
CA ASP A 248 -38.65 -11.59 -5.94
C ASP A 248 -37.50 -11.38 -6.95
N PRO A 249 -36.95 -12.44 -7.56
CA PRO A 249 -35.84 -12.34 -8.51
C PRO A 249 -36.20 -11.56 -9.78
N ASN A 250 -37.49 -11.33 -10.05
CA ASN A 250 -37.93 -10.50 -11.18
C ASN A 250 -37.89 -9.00 -10.89
N THR A 251 -37.62 -8.60 -9.64
CA THR A 251 -37.56 -7.21 -9.22
C THR A 251 -36.13 -6.78 -8.91
N LYS A 252 -35.83 -5.51 -9.19
CA LYS A 252 -34.53 -4.93 -8.84
C LYS A 252 -34.48 -4.61 -7.34
N ILE A 253 -33.44 -5.08 -6.67
CA ILE A 253 -33.10 -4.63 -5.32
C ILE A 253 -32.64 -3.17 -5.35
N ILE A 254 -32.98 -2.42 -4.30
CA ILE A 254 -32.51 -1.05 -4.11
C ILE A 254 -31.67 -1.02 -2.83
N ALA A 255 -30.35 -1.03 -2.99
CA ALA A 255 -29.41 -0.76 -1.93
C ALA A 255 -28.93 0.70 -2.01
N ARG A 256 -28.94 1.41 -0.88
CA ARG A 256 -28.46 2.78 -0.77
C ARG A 256 -27.44 2.88 0.34
N THR A 257 -26.34 3.57 0.07
CA THR A 257 -25.28 3.85 1.05
C THR A 257 -24.74 5.25 0.82
N THR A 258 -24.07 5.81 1.84
CA THR A 258 -23.34 7.06 1.65
C THR A 258 -22.00 6.77 0.98
N THR A 259 -21.37 7.81 0.44
CA THR A 259 -20.15 7.69 -0.37
C THR A 259 -18.87 7.39 0.43
N GLN A 260 -18.95 7.36 1.77
CA GLN A 260 -17.79 7.04 2.62
C GLN A 260 -17.37 5.59 2.43
N ASP A 261 -16.07 5.32 2.37
CA ASP A 261 -15.52 4.00 2.07
C ASP A 261 -16.03 2.93 3.05
N ARG A 262 -16.04 3.23 4.36
CA ARG A 262 -16.58 2.33 5.39
C ARG A 262 -18.07 2.02 5.22
N MET A 263 -18.85 2.97 4.72
CA MET A 263 -20.30 2.83 4.54
C MET A 263 -20.60 1.97 3.31
N LEU A 264 -19.87 2.21 2.22
CA LEU A 264 -19.94 1.38 1.03
C LEU A 264 -19.53 -0.06 1.33
N LYS A 265 -18.36 -0.26 1.95
CA LYS A 265 -17.89 -1.60 2.32
C LYS A 265 -18.81 -2.30 3.31
N SER A 266 -19.45 -1.57 4.23
CA SER A 266 -20.44 -2.16 5.14
C SER A 266 -21.63 -2.72 4.35
N ALA A 267 -22.15 -1.94 3.40
CA ALA A 267 -23.24 -2.37 2.52
C ALA A 267 -22.81 -3.56 1.66
N GLU A 268 -21.62 -3.53 1.05
CA GLU A 268 -21.09 -4.64 0.25
C GLU A 268 -20.95 -5.94 1.07
N ASN A 269 -20.46 -5.88 2.32
CA ASN A 269 -20.34 -7.06 3.19
C ASN A 269 -21.72 -7.60 3.61
N PHE A 270 -22.67 -6.71 3.93
CA PHE A 270 -24.05 -7.12 4.23
C PHE A 270 -24.69 -7.84 3.05
N MET A 271 -24.60 -7.23 1.86
CA MET A 271 -25.19 -7.79 0.65
C MET A 271 -24.51 -9.10 0.27
N ALA A 272 -23.19 -9.21 0.46
CA ALA A 272 -22.47 -10.46 0.29
C ALA A 272 -22.94 -11.57 1.24
N GLY A 273 -23.26 -11.23 2.49
CA GLY A 273 -23.84 -12.19 3.44
C GLY A 273 -25.27 -12.59 3.08
N PHE A 274 -26.05 -11.66 2.51
CA PHE A 274 -27.46 -11.91 2.16
C PHE A 274 -27.62 -12.73 0.88
N PHE A 275 -26.95 -12.30 -0.20
CA PHE A 275 -27.11 -12.82 -1.56
C PHE A 275 -25.95 -13.72 -2.02
N GLY A 276 -24.79 -13.65 -1.36
CA GLY A 276 -23.55 -14.29 -1.80
C GLY A 276 -22.55 -13.29 -2.39
N LEU A 277 -21.34 -13.76 -2.69
CA LEU A 277 -20.34 -12.96 -3.39
C LEU A 277 -20.83 -12.63 -4.81
N GLU A 278 -20.41 -11.48 -5.34
CA GLU A 278 -20.78 -11.03 -6.70
C GLU A 278 -22.29 -10.84 -6.90
N TRP A 279 -23.01 -10.53 -5.82
CA TRP A 279 -24.41 -10.14 -5.80
C TRP A 279 -24.75 -8.94 -6.69
#